data_AF-A0A4Z0UZG0-F1
#
_entry.id   AF-A0A4Z0UZG0-F1
#
_cell.length_a   1.000
_cell.length_b   1.000
_cell.length_c   1.000
_cell.angle_alpha   90.00
_cell.angle_beta   90.00
_cell.angle_gamma   90.00
#
_symmetry.space_group_name_H-M   'P 1'
#
loop_
_entity.id
_entity.type
_entity.pdbx_description
1 polymer ?
#
loop_
_entity_poly.entity_id
_entity_poly.type
_entity_poly.pdbx_seq_one_letter_code
_entity_poly.pdbx_strand_id
1 'polypeptide(L)'
;MMNKEFDESALLALFYDSDYFREQIKAPFLSDGYVCATETHRLIMIKPEICKGDYKPNNLHVLKSLNPNNIDITLALAELKDAVERVSTEKEMKTIRPAIECEDCDGDGEVEWEYEDKHNFTHREYHTCPVCKGTGNSSPAIEKPTGRLIPPYEASIGIYEQVFNAYQLLALCDAMELLGIDKCNYVASGNTGGNTFILTEEITVVICPYNVIKPTVWVNRKKK
;
A
#
# COMPACT_ATOMS: atom_id res chain seq x y z
N MET A 1 16.14 -6.10 -23.62
CA MET A 1 16.98 -5.86 -22.45
C MET A 1 16.74 -4.44 -21.96
N MET A 2 15.92 -4.30 -20.93
CA MET A 2 15.64 -3.01 -20.31
C MET A 2 16.86 -2.62 -19.46
N ASN A 3 17.79 -1.87 -20.05
CA ASN A 3 18.93 -1.27 -19.36
C ASN A 3 18.53 0.11 -18.80
N LYS A 4 17.33 0.21 -18.21
CA LYS A 4 16.90 1.42 -17.53
C LYS A 4 17.21 1.25 -16.06
N GLU A 5 18.23 1.97 -15.62
CA GLU A 5 18.46 2.20 -14.20
C GLU A 5 17.20 2.90 -13.65
N PHE A 6 16.41 2.18 -12.85
CA PHE A 6 15.24 2.72 -12.17
C PHE A 6 15.55 2.89 -10.68
N ASP A 7 14.83 3.77 -10.01
CA ASP A 7 14.93 3.91 -8.57
C ASP A 7 14.18 2.76 -7.89
N GLU A 8 14.91 1.68 -7.62
CA GLU A 8 14.40 0.46 -6.98
C GLU A 8 13.79 0.74 -5.60
N SER A 9 14.44 1.60 -4.82
CA SER A 9 13.97 1.91 -3.47
C SER A 9 12.66 2.71 -3.54
N ALA A 10 12.58 3.71 -4.43
CA ALA A 10 11.35 4.45 -4.65
C ALA A 10 10.22 3.55 -5.19
N LEU A 11 10.53 2.64 -6.13
CA LEU A 11 9.54 1.72 -6.69
C LEU A 11 8.98 0.77 -5.64
N LEU A 12 9.84 0.13 -4.83
CA LEU A 12 9.41 -0.79 -3.80
C LEU A 12 8.62 -0.07 -2.68
N ALA A 13 9.04 1.14 -2.30
CA ALA A 13 8.35 1.96 -1.28
C ALA A 13 6.89 2.28 -1.64
N LEU A 14 6.51 2.20 -2.92
CA LEU A 14 5.11 2.31 -3.32
C LEU A 14 4.26 1.14 -2.83
N PHE A 15 4.83 -0.02 -2.50
CA PHE A 15 4.10 -1.27 -2.30
C PHE A 15 4.18 -1.86 -0.89
N TYR A 16 4.93 -1.28 0.05
CA TYR A 16 4.94 -1.74 1.44
C TYR A 16 4.81 -0.56 2.40
N ASP A 17 4.50 -0.87 3.66
CA ASP A 17 4.46 0.08 4.77
C ASP A 17 5.39 -0.42 5.87
N SER A 18 6.38 0.39 6.24
CA SER A 18 7.36 0.04 7.29
C SER A 18 6.72 -0.07 8.67
N ASP A 19 5.59 0.57 8.87
CA ASP A 19 4.88 0.63 10.15
C ASP A 19 3.78 -0.44 10.21
N TYR A 20 3.65 -1.27 9.17
CA TYR A 20 2.64 -2.32 9.10
C TYR A 20 2.82 -3.36 10.22
N PHE A 21 1.74 -3.71 10.92
CA PHE A 21 1.82 -4.59 12.11
C PHE A 21 2.43 -5.99 11.85
N ARG A 22 2.45 -6.48 10.61
CA ARG A 22 3.06 -7.77 10.26
C ARG A 22 4.53 -7.59 9.88
N GLU A 23 5.42 -7.99 10.79
CA GLU A 23 6.88 -7.97 10.61
C GLU A 23 7.36 -8.53 9.26
N GLN A 24 6.70 -9.57 8.76
CA GLN A 24 7.08 -10.24 7.51
C GLN A 24 6.95 -9.34 6.27
N ILE A 25 6.19 -8.24 6.30
CA ILE A 25 5.95 -7.38 5.13
C ILE A 25 6.28 -5.90 5.37
N LYS A 26 7.01 -5.60 6.46
CA LYS A 26 7.52 -4.25 6.76
C LYS A 26 8.66 -3.80 5.84
N ALA A 27 9.20 -4.70 5.04
CA ALA A 27 10.28 -4.43 4.10
C ALA A 27 10.17 -5.38 2.89
N PRO A 28 10.80 -5.03 1.75
CA PRO A 28 10.87 -5.94 0.61
C PRO A 28 11.60 -7.24 0.94
N PHE A 29 11.20 -8.33 0.28
CA PHE A 29 11.66 -9.69 0.61
C PHE A 29 11.74 -10.59 -0.62
N LEU A 30 12.41 -11.74 -0.50
CA LEU A 30 12.42 -12.79 -1.53
C LEU A 30 11.26 -13.77 -1.31
N SER A 31 10.50 -14.04 -2.37
CA SER A 31 9.46 -15.07 -2.39
C SER A 31 9.28 -15.63 -3.80
N ASP A 32 9.18 -16.96 -3.90
CA ASP A 32 8.88 -17.68 -5.14
C ASP A 32 9.75 -17.28 -6.36
N GLY A 33 11.01 -16.92 -6.11
CA GLY A 33 11.96 -16.49 -7.15
C GLY A 33 11.91 -15.01 -7.54
N TYR A 34 11.18 -14.18 -6.79
CA TYR A 34 11.05 -12.74 -7.01
C TYR A 34 11.47 -11.93 -5.78
N VAL A 35 11.88 -10.69 -6.03
CA VAL A 35 11.87 -9.62 -5.02
C VAL A 35 10.45 -9.07 -4.95
N CYS A 36 9.90 -9.01 -3.75
CA CYS A 36 8.51 -8.66 -3.49
C CYS A 36 8.38 -7.55 -2.45
N ALA A 37 7.37 -6.71 -2.61
CA ALA A 37 6.89 -5.78 -1.59
C ALA A 37 5.35 -5.75 -1.62
N THR A 38 4.72 -5.71 -0.44
CA THR A 38 3.26 -5.72 -0.34
C THR A 38 2.76 -5.08 0.96
N GLU A 39 1.62 -4.38 0.88
CA GLU A 39 0.82 -3.93 2.02
C GLU A 39 -0.53 -4.67 2.10
N THR A 40 -0.59 -5.87 1.51
CA THR A 40 -1.72 -6.81 1.44
C THR A 40 -2.83 -6.54 0.41
N HIS A 41 -3.01 -5.31 -0.07
CA HIS A 41 -3.98 -4.97 -1.13
C HIS A 41 -3.32 -4.80 -2.49
N ARG A 42 -2.03 -4.48 -2.52
CA ARG A 42 -1.17 -4.50 -3.70
C ARG A 42 0.13 -5.24 -3.43
N LEU A 43 0.68 -5.83 -4.48
CA LEU A 43 1.95 -6.55 -4.48
C LEU A 43 2.71 -6.17 -5.74
N ILE A 44 4.01 -5.94 -5.62
CA ILE A 44 4.94 -5.91 -6.74
C ILE A 44 5.85 -7.13 -6.69
N MET A 45 6.13 -7.72 -7.84
CA MET A 45 7.08 -8.81 -8.03
C MET A 45 8.08 -8.40 -9.10
N ILE A 46 9.36 -8.47 -8.76
CA ILE A 46 10.48 -8.05 -9.61
C ILE A 46 11.43 -9.24 -9.73
N LYS A 47 11.84 -9.54 -10.96
CA LYS A 47 12.91 -10.52 -11.22
C LYS A 47 14.22 -10.08 -10.53
N PRO A 48 14.85 -10.91 -9.68
CA PRO A 48 16.00 -10.49 -8.89
C PRO A 48 17.20 -10.00 -9.71
N GLU A 49 17.33 -10.44 -10.97
CA GLU A 49 18.45 -10.09 -11.84
C GLU A 49 18.51 -8.60 -12.19
N ILE A 50 17.40 -7.88 -12.05
CA ILE A 50 17.34 -6.43 -12.27
C ILE A 50 17.35 -5.63 -10.96
N CYS A 51 17.44 -6.31 -9.83
CA CYS A 51 17.54 -5.68 -8.52
C CYS A 51 19.00 -5.52 -8.06
N LYS A 52 19.27 -4.45 -7.31
CA LYS A 52 20.57 -4.12 -6.71
C LYS A 52 20.61 -4.48 -5.22
N GLY A 53 19.46 -4.51 -4.54
CA GLY A 53 19.35 -4.78 -3.11
C GLY A 53 19.55 -6.25 -2.72
N ASP A 54 20.03 -6.46 -1.50
CA ASP A 54 20.07 -7.77 -0.86
C ASP A 54 18.80 -7.99 -0.03
N TYR A 55 17.98 -8.96 -0.43
CA TYR A 55 16.67 -9.22 0.18
C TYR A 55 16.63 -10.54 0.95
N LYS A 56 15.96 -10.53 2.09
CA LYS A 56 15.82 -11.72 2.93
C LYS A 56 14.68 -12.62 2.42
N PRO A 57 14.84 -13.96 2.48
CA PRO A 57 13.75 -14.89 2.22
C PRO A 57 12.56 -14.68 3.16
N ASN A 58 11.37 -14.92 2.63
CA ASN A 58 10.11 -14.90 3.38
C ASN A 58 9.37 -16.23 3.21
N ASN A 59 8.54 -16.58 4.19
CA ASN A 59 7.70 -17.79 4.16
C ASN A 59 6.37 -17.58 3.40
N LEU A 60 6.11 -16.35 2.95
CA LEU A 60 4.98 -16.08 2.07
C LEU A 60 5.22 -16.70 0.69
N HIS A 61 4.16 -17.24 0.09
CA HIS A 61 4.16 -17.77 -1.28
C HIS A 61 3.26 -16.90 -2.15
N VAL A 62 3.84 -15.84 -2.72
CA VAL A 62 3.10 -14.82 -3.47
C VAL A 62 2.43 -15.36 -4.74
N LEU A 63 3.02 -16.38 -5.38
CA LEU A 63 2.46 -16.93 -6.62
C LEU A 63 1.12 -17.65 -6.39
N LYS A 64 0.86 -18.13 -5.16
CA LYS A 64 -0.42 -18.77 -4.81
C LYS A 64 -1.60 -17.80 -4.83
N SER A 65 -1.33 -16.50 -4.78
CA SER A 65 -2.35 -15.44 -4.76
C SER A 65 -2.75 -14.97 -6.17
N LEU A 66 -2.04 -15.43 -7.20
CA LEU A 66 -2.25 -14.99 -8.58
C LEU A 66 -3.36 -15.79 -9.25
N ASN A 67 -4.23 -15.07 -9.94
CA ASN A 67 -5.15 -15.70 -10.88
C ASN A 67 -4.42 -16.09 -12.17
N PRO A 68 -4.81 -17.19 -12.82
CA PRO A 68 -4.31 -17.51 -14.15
C PRO A 68 -4.69 -16.41 -15.15
N ASN A 69 -3.85 -16.18 -16.15
CA ASN A 69 -4.15 -15.23 -17.22
C ASN A 69 -5.45 -15.66 -17.94
N ASN A 70 -6.38 -14.72 -18.07
CA ASN A 70 -7.69 -14.95 -18.67
C ASN A 70 -8.18 -13.79 -19.54
N ILE A 71 -7.40 -12.72 -19.64
CA ILE A 71 -7.62 -11.55 -20.49
C ILE A 71 -6.29 -11.08 -21.07
N ASP A 72 -6.35 -10.16 -22.03
CA ASP A 72 -5.18 -9.47 -22.57
C ASP A 72 -5.61 -8.06 -22.99
N ILE A 73 -5.46 -7.11 -22.07
CA ILE A 73 -5.89 -5.72 -22.26
C ILE A 73 -4.69 -4.80 -22.04
N THR A 74 -4.30 -4.08 -23.07
CA THR A 74 -3.32 -2.99 -22.92
C THR A 74 -4.01 -1.75 -22.35
N LEU A 75 -3.46 -1.23 -21.26
CA LEU A 75 -3.92 -0.01 -20.59
C LEU A 75 -2.86 1.08 -20.76
N ALA A 76 -3.26 2.28 -21.17
CA ALA A 76 -2.36 3.41 -21.25
C ALA A 76 -2.28 4.14 -19.90
N LEU A 77 -1.06 4.54 -19.50
CA LEU A 77 -0.81 5.34 -18.30
C LEU A 77 -1.66 6.61 -18.29
N ALA A 78 -1.77 7.29 -19.43
CA ALA A 78 -2.57 8.51 -19.56
C ALA A 78 -4.06 8.29 -19.22
N GLU A 79 -4.63 7.15 -19.60
CA GLU A 79 -6.04 6.81 -19.29
C GLU A 79 -6.22 6.45 -17.82
N LEU A 80 -5.26 5.72 -17.24
CA LEU A 80 -5.27 5.40 -15.81
C LEU A 80 -5.14 6.67 -14.96
N LYS A 81 -4.22 7.57 -15.33
CA LYS A 81 -4.02 8.84 -14.64
C LYS A 81 -5.24 9.75 -14.73
N ASP A 82 -5.83 9.93 -15.91
CA ASP A 82 -7.07 10.72 -16.06
C ASP A 82 -8.18 10.15 -15.16
N ALA A 83 -8.31 8.82 -15.09
CA ALA A 83 -9.30 8.20 -14.23
C ALA A 83 -9.04 8.44 -12.74
N VAL A 84 -7.78 8.36 -12.30
CA VAL A 84 -7.37 8.63 -10.91
C VAL A 84 -7.53 10.11 -10.55
N GLU A 85 -7.13 11.02 -11.43
CA GLU A 85 -7.24 12.47 -11.22
C GLU A 85 -8.70 12.90 -11.03
N ARG A 86 -9.64 12.32 -11.78
CA ARG A 86 -11.09 12.60 -11.66
C ARG A 86 -11.69 12.25 -10.31
N VAL A 87 -11.07 11.34 -9.55
CA VAL A 87 -11.52 10.95 -8.20
C VAL A 87 -10.60 11.50 -7.10
N SER A 88 -9.53 12.21 -7.46
CA SER A 88 -8.55 12.73 -6.51
C SER A 88 -9.00 14.06 -5.92
N THR A 89 -9.45 14.04 -4.67
CA THR A 89 -10.01 15.23 -3.99
C THR A 89 -9.29 15.59 -2.69
N GLU A 90 -8.47 14.70 -2.15
CA GLU A 90 -7.75 14.90 -0.88
C GLU A 90 -6.34 15.42 -1.13
N LYS A 91 -5.83 16.23 -0.20
CA LYS A 91 -4.44 16.69 -0.28
C LYS A 91 -3.54 15.56 0.22
N GLU A 92 -2.55 15.20 -0.58
CA GLU A 92 -1.49 14.31 -0.12
C GLU A 92 -0.66 15.03 0.94
N MET A 93 -0.56 14.40 2.11
CA MET A 93 0.20 14.90 3.25
C MET A 93 1.51 14.13 3.34
N LYS A 94 2.60 14.85 3.62
CA LYS A 94 3.90 14.25 3.91
C LYS A 94 4.28 14.59 5.34
N THR A 95 4.61 13.56 6.12
CA THR A 95 5.20 13.70 7.44
C THR A 95 6.60 14.30 7.30
N ILE A 96 6.79 15.49 7.88
CA ILE A 96 8.08 16.19 7.97
C ILE A 96 8.79 15.81 9.27
N ARG A 97 8.02 15.58 10.33
CA ARG A 97 8.49 15.08 11.62
C ARG A 97 7.45 14.11 12.17
N PRO A 98 7.83 12.87 12.51
CA PRO A 98 6.90 11.94 13.14
C PRO A 98 6.44 12.49 14.50
N ALA A 99 5.34 11.93 15.01
CA ALA A 99 4.96 12.17 16.39
C ALA A 99 6.06 11.64 17.32
N ILE A 100 6.23 12.27 18.48
CA ILE A 100 7.11 11.74 19.52
C ILE A 100 6.20 11.05 20.52
N GLU A 101 6.42 9.76 20.72
CA GLU A 101 5.68 8.96 21.69
C GLU A 101 5.83 9.56 23.10
N CYS A 102 4.81 9.36 23.92
CA CYS A 102 4.84 9.75 25.32
C CYS A 102 5.54 8.66 26.12
N GLU A 103 6.70 8.98 26.68
CA GLU A 103 7.50 8.04 27.49
C GLU A 103 6.75 7.53 28.72
N ASP A 104 5.82 8.30 29.29
CA ASP A 104 5.05 7.88 30.48
C ASP A 104 4.00 6.79 30.18
N CYS A 105 3.62 6.60 28.91
CA CYS A 105 2.62 5.60 28.52
C CYS A 105 3.05 4.76 27.32
N ASP A 106 4.33 4.79 26.96
CA ASP A 106 4.91 4.04 25.85
C ASP A 106 4.09 4.12 24.54
N GLY A 107 3.49 5.27 24.26
CA GLY A 107 2.68 5.48 23.05
C GLY A 107 1.20 5.09 23.16
N ASP A 108 0.79 4.35 24.20
CA ASP A 108 -0.57 3.78 24.30
C ASP A 108 -1.64 4.83 24.60
N GLY A 109 -1.24 5.94 25.23
CA GLY A 109 -2.16 6.97 25.71
C GLY A 109 -2.86 6.61 27.02
N GLU A 110 -2.63 5.42 27.57
CA GLU A 110 -3.16 4.95 28.85
C GLU A 110 -2.01 4.50 29.76
N VAL A 111 -2.21 4.59 31.08
CA VAL A 111 -1.26 4.10 32.09
C VAL A 111 -1.98 3.24 33.10
N GLU A 112 -1.28 2.26 33.66
CA GLU A 112 -1.80 1.44 34.76
C GLU A 112 -1.79 2.25 36.07
N TRP A 113 -2.89 2.23 36.79
CA TRP A 113 -3.05 2.78 38.13
C TRP A 113 -3.17 1.63 39.11
N GLU A 114 -2.33 1.68 40.15
CA GLU A 114 -2.39 0.73 41.26
C GLU A 114 -2.94 1.43 42.52
N TYR A 115 -3.90 0.78 43.18
CA TYR A 115 -4.41 1.19 44.49
C TYR A 115 -4.32 0.01 45.45
N GLU A 116 -3.61 0.16 46.57
CA GLU A 116 -3.57 -0.82 47.65
C GLU A 116 -4.55 -0.44 48.75
N ASP A 117 -5.47 -1.34 49.07
CA ASP A 117 -6.43 -1.11 50.14
C ASP A 117 -5.89 -1.50 51.53
N LYS A 118 -6.63 -1.15 52.58
CA LYS A 118 -6.26 -1.44 53.98
C LYS A 118 -6.16 -2.94 54.34
N HIS A 119 -6.60 -3.83 53.44
CA HIS A 119 -6.48 -5.28 53.60
C HIS A 119 -5.33 -5.84 52.73
N ASN A 120 -4.47 -4.98 52.18
CA ASN A 120 -3.35 -5.31 51.31
C ASN A 120 -3.76 -5.98 49.99
N PHE A 121 -4.95 -5.65 49.46
CA PHE A 121 -5.30 -6.01 48.09
C PHE A 121 -4.90 -4.89 47.14
N THR A 122 -4.16 -5.25 46.09
CA THR A 122 -3.82 -4.37 44.97
C THR A 122 -4.91 -4.42 43.91
N HIS A 123 -5.52 -3.27 43.63
CA HIS A 123 -6.46 -3.05 42.54
C HIS A 123 -5.71 -2.40 41.38
N ARG A 124 -5.94 -2.87 40.14
CA ARG A 124 -5.29 -2.37 38.92
C ARG A 124 -6.33 -1.95 37.90
N GLU A 125 -6.20 -0.74 37.37
CA GLU A 125 -7.02 -0.25 36.27
C GLU A 125 -6.16 0.52 35.25
N TYR A 126 -6.61 0.58 34.00
CA TYR A 126 -6.01 1.45 32.99
C TYR A 126 -6.81 2.75 32.90
N HIS A 127 -6.11 3.88 32.95
CA HIS A 127 -6.73 5.18 32.73
C HIS A 127 -5.92 6.01 31.75
N THR A 128 -6.57 7.01 31.18
CA THR A 128 -5.93 8.02 30.32
C THR A 128 -4.65 8.55 30.95
N CYS A 129 -3.55 8.48 30.21
CA CYS A 129 -2.26 9.02 30.63
C CYS A 129 -2.40 10.52 30.94
N PRO A 130 -2.11 10.97 32.17
CA PRO A 130 -2.30 12.37 32.56
C PRO A 130 -1.30 13.31 31.86
N VAL A 131 -0.17 12.78 31.38
CA VAL A 131 0.89 13.55 30.72
C VAL A 131 0.49 13.90 29.29
N CYS A 132 0.20 12.90 28.46
CA CYS A 132 -0.19 13.12 27.07
C CYS A 132 -1.72 13.27 26.87
N LYS A 133 -2.51 13.18 27.94
CA LYS A 133 -3.97 13.31 27.94
C LYS A 133 -4.65 12.36 26.93
N GLY A 134 -4.18 11.11 26.87
CA GLY A 134 -4.77 10.09 26.00
C GLY A 134 -4.28 10.12 24.56
N THR A 135 -3.40 11.05 24.18
CA THR A 135 -2.93 11.14 22.79
C THR A 135 -1.85 10.12 22.46
N GLY A 136 -1.24 9.48 23.46
CA GLY A 136 -0.07 8.61 23.29
C GLY A 136 1.21 9.36 22.92
N ASN A 137 1.14 10.67 22.69
CA ASN A 137 2.24 11.43 22.10
C ASN A 137 2.64 12.63 22.98
N SER A 138 3.93 12.80 23.23
CA SER A 138 4.49 13.99 23.86
C SER A 138 4.51 15.19 22.90
N SER A 139 4.58 14.94 21.59
CA SER A 139 4.36 15.96 20.56
C SER A 139 3.70 15.35 19.31
N PRO A 140 2.77 16.06 18.66
CA PRO A 140 2.12 15.56 17.45
C PRO A 140 3.09 15.52 16.27
N ALA A 141 2.76 14.71 15.27
CA ALA A 141 3.42 14.74 13.97
C ALA A 141 3.26 16.12 13.31
N ILE A 142 4.28 16.52 12.54
CA ILE A 142 4.21 17.69 11.68
C ILE A 142 4.09 17.19 10.25
N GLU A 143 2.98 17.55 9.62
CA GLU A 143 2.68 17.19 8.24
C GLU A 143 2.60 18.43 7.36
N LYS A 144 2.94 18.27 6.08
CA LYS A 144 2.81 19.33 5.07
C LYS A 144 2.17 18.77 3.80
N PRO A 145 1.26 19.51 3.13
CA PRO A 145 0.78 19.13 1.83
C PRO A 145 1.93 19.06 0.80
N THR A 146 1.94 18.01 -0.01
CA THR A 146 2.93 17.87 -1.11
C THR A 146 2.58 18.76 -2.31
N GLY A 147 1.32 19.18 -2.41
CA GLY A 147 0.75 19.88 -3.57
C GLY A 147 0.03 18.94 -4.54
N ARG A 148 0.15 17.62 -4.35
CA ARG A 148 -0.58 16.60 -5.10
C ARG A 148 -1.98 16.39 -4.50
N LEU A 149 -2.95 16.12 -5.36
CA LEU A 149 -4.25 15.58 -4.95
C LEU A 149 -4.23 14.05 -5.10
N ILE A 150 -4.81 13.36 -4.12
CA ILE A 150 -4.93 11.89 -4.09
C ILE A 150 -6.40 11.47 -3.94
N PRO A 151 -6.75 10.24 -4.37
CA PRO A 151 -8.07 9.68 -4.13
C PRO A 151 -8.32 9.51 -2.64
N PRO A 152 -9.54 9.81 -2.16
CA PRO A 152 -10.02 9.33 -0.87
C PRO A 152 -9.86 7.82 -0.73
N TYR A 153 -9.68 7.33 0.49
CA TYR A 153 -9.49 5.90 0.76
C TYR A 153 -10.61 5.01 0.17
N GLU A 154 -11.85 5.48 0.18
CA GLU A 154 -13.03 4.76 -0.33
C GLU A 154 -13.28 4.94 -1.84
N ALA A 155 -12.47 5.75 -2.53
CA ALA A 155 -12.67 6.01 -3.96
C ALA A 155 -12.39 4.75 -4.79
N SER A 156 -13.23 4.51 -5.79
CA SER A 156 -13.10 3.34 -6.66
C SER A 156 -13.16 3.69 -8.14
N ILE A 157 -12.42 2.92 -8.94
CA ILE A 157 -12.34 3.03 -10.40
C ILE A 157 -12.59 1.64 -10.98
N GLY A 158 -13.41 1.57 -12.03
CA GLY A 158 -13.63 0.34 -12.76
C GLY A 158 -12.61 0.19 -13.89
N ILE A 159 -12.03 -1.00 -14.05
CA ILE A 159 -11.21 -1.36 -15.21
C ILE A 159 -11.76 -2.66 -15.78
N TYR A 160 -12.10 -2.64 -17.08
CA TYR A 160 -12.71 -3.79 -17.76
C TYR A 160 -14.03 -4.22 -17.11
N GLU A 161 -14.00 -5.27 -16.29
CA GLU A 161 -15.15 -5.82 -15.56
C GLU A 161 -14.96 -5.79 -14.04
N GLN A 162 -13.79 -5.35 -13.56
CA GLN A 162 -13.44 -5.32 -12.13
C GLN A 162 -13.46 -3.89 -11.58
N VAL A 163 -13.55 -3.81 -10.26
CA VAL A 163 -13.49 -2.56 -9.51
C VAL A 163 -12.25 -2.59 -8.63
N PHE A 164 -11.54 -1.47 -8.60
CA PHE A 164 -10.31 -1.29 -7.84
C PHE A 164 -10.44 -0.10 -6.92
N ASN A 165 -9.73 -0.18 -5.79
CA ASN A 165 -9.49 0.98 -4.96
C ASN A 165 -8.57 1.96 -5.72
N ALA A 166 -8.96 3.23 -5.78
CA ALA A 166 -8.27 4.24 -6.57
C ALA A 166 -6.87 4.57 -6.03
N TYR A 167 -6.66 4.48 -4.71
CA TYR A 167 -5.33 4.66 -4.10
C TYR A 167 -4.35 3.56 -4.55
N GLN A 168 -4.83 2.33 -4.70
CA GLN A 168 -4.02 1.21 -5.19
C GLN A 168 -3.65 1.40 -6.68
N LEU A 169 -4.56 1.95 -7.49
CA LEU A 169 -4.27 2.30 -8.89
C LEU A 169 -3.35 3.51 -9.04
N LEU A 170 -3.36 4.44 -8.08
CA LEU A 170 -2.39 5.52 -8.04
C LEU A 170 -0.96 4.97 -7.91
N ALA A 171 -0.74 4.01 -7.02
CA ALA A 171 0.56 3.33 -6.88
C ALA A 171 1.00 2.62 -8.18
N LEU A 172 0.06 2.03 -8.93
CA LEU A 172 0.34 1.48 -10.26
C LEU A 172 0.79 2.56 -11.24
N CYS A 173 0.11 3.71 -11.26
CA CYS A 173 0.50 4.85 -12.11
C CYS A 173 1.90 5.37 -11.75
N ASP A 174 2.18 5.53 -10.45
CA ASP A 174 3.48 6.01 -9.96
C ASP A 174 4.61 5.03 -10.30
N ALA A 175 4.33 3.72 -10.20
CA ALA A 175 5.26 2.68 -10.63
C ALA A 175 5.58 2.77 -12.12
N MET A 176 4.56 2.98 -12.97
CA MET A 176 4.76 3.16 -14.41
C MET A 176 5.58 4.43 -14.72
N GLU A 177 5.37 5.52 -13.98
CA GLU A 177 6.14 6.77 -14.11
C GLU A 177 7.61 6.58 -13.72
N LEU A 178 7.88 5.92 -12.59
CA LEU A 178 9.24 5.61 -12.14
C LEU A 178 10.01 4.73 -13.15
N LEU A 179 9.31 3.82 -13.83
CA LEU A 179 9.88 2.98 -14.89
C LEU A 179 9.98 3.72 -16.24
N GLY A 180 9.27 4.84 -16.38
CA GLY A 180 9.13 5.60 -17.61
C GLY A 180 8.52 4.77 -18.74
N ILE A 181 7.44 4.05 -18.43
CA ILE A 181 6.62 3.28 -19.38
C ILE A 181 5.25 3.94 -19.52
N ASP A 182 4.67 3.89 -20.72
CA ASP A 182 3.40 4.53 -21.04
C ASP A 182 2.21 3.56 -21.08
N LYS A 183 2.48 2.25 -21.00
CA LYS A 183 1.48 1.18 -21.12
C LYS A 183 1.83 -0.01 -20.23
N CYS A 184 0.81 -0.73 -19.79
CA CYS A 184 0.93 -2.03 -19.14
C CYS A 184 -0.12 -3.00 -19.70
N ASN A 185 0.10 -4.31 -19.50
CA ASN A 185 -0.86 -5.34 -19.91
C ASN A 185 -1.58 -5.89 -18.69
N TYR A 186 -2.91 -5.78 -18.70
CA TYR A 186 -3.80 -6.37 -17.71
C TYR A 186 -4.22 -7.77 -18.18
N VAL A 187 -3.73 -8.80 -17.49
CA VAL A 187 -3.74 -10.19 -18.00
C VAL A 187 -4.58 -11.17 -17.19
N ALA A 188 -4.84 -10.87 -15.92
CA ALA A 188 -5.66 -11.71 -15.06
C ALA A 188 -6.72 -10.86 -14.35
N SER A 189 -7.98 -11.07 -14.71
CA SER A 189 -9.16 -10.41 -14.14
C SER A 189 -9.97 -11.39 -13.29
N GLY A 190 -10.20 -11.05 -12.03
CA GLY A 190 -10.95 -11.88 -11.10
C GLY A 190 -11.62 -11.05 -10.01
N ASN A 191 -12.80 -11.48 -9.59
CA ASN A 191 -13.51 -10.91 -8.43
C ASN A 191 -12.98 -11.46 -7.09
N THR A 192 -12.18 -12.53 -7.14
CA THR A 192 -11.44 -13.13 -6.03
C THR A 192 -9.97 -13.27 -6.45
N GLY A 193 -9.05 -13.22 -5.48
CA GLY A 193 -7.60 -13.28 -5.76
C GLY A 193 -7.05 -11.98 -6.37
N GLY A 194 -5.77 -12.01 -6.77
CA GLY A 194 -5.08 -10.85 -7.33
C GLY A 194 -5.38 -10.62 -8.81
N ASN A 195 -5.59 -9.36 -9.19
CA ASN A 195 -5.66 -8.91 -10.58
C ASN A 195 -4.27 -8.51 -11.06
N THR A 196 -3.82 -9.04 -12.20
CA THR A 196 -2.40 -8.99 -12.58
C THR A 196 -2.13 -8.02 -13.73
N PHE A 197 -1.22 -7.09 -13.50
CA PHE A 197 -0.74 -6.07 -14.42
C PHE A 197 0.75 -6.30 -14.70
N ILE A 198 1.09 -6.65 -15.93
CA ILE A 198 2.47 -6.78 -16.39
C ILE A 198 2.95 -5.40 -16.83
N LEU A 199 3.95 -4.87 -16.12
CA LEU A 199 4.59 -3.61 -16.46
C LEU A 199 5.73 -3.83 -17.47
N THR A 200 6.54 -4.87 -17.25
CA THR A 200 7.62 -5.32 -18.14
C THR A 200 7.75 -6.84 -18.08
N GLU A 201 8.66 -7.44 -18.86
CA GLU A 201 8.96 -8.88 -18.78
C GLU A 201 9.53 -9.31 -17.39
N GLU A 202 9.99 -8.35 -16.61
CA GLU A 202 10.65 -8.53 -15.32
C GLU A 202 9.82 -8.03 -14.13
N ILE A 203 8.83 -7.17 -14.37
CA ILE A 203 8.07 -6.48 -13.31
C ILE A 203 6.57 -6.72 -13.49
N THR A 204 5.97 -7.30 -12.45
CA THR A 204 4.53 -7.56 -12.36
C THR A 204 3.95 -6.89 -11.12
N VAL A 205 2.80 -6.25 -11.27
CA VAL A 205 2.00 -5.69 -10.19
C VAL A 205 0.69 -6.46 -10.06
N VAL A 206 0.26 -6.69 -8.83
CA VAL A 206 -0.97 -7.39 -8.50
C VAL A 206 -1.79 -6.52 -7.57
N ILE A 207 -3.08 -6.35 -7.87
CA ILE A 207 -3.98 -5.52 -7.06
C ILE A 207 -5.23 -6.33 -6.72
N CYS A 208 -5.61 -6.32 -5.44
CA CYS A 208 -6.84 -6.95 -4.96
C CYS A 208 -8.09 -6.21 -5.51
N PRO A 209 -9.15 -6.94 -5.87
CA PRO A 209 -10.41 -6.33 -6.27
C PRO A 209 -11.06 -5.61 -5.09
N TYR A 210 -11.79 -4.54 -5.37
CA TYR A 210 -12.50 -3.73 -4.39
C TYR A 210 -14.01 -3.76 -4.64
N ASN A 211 -14.63 -4.89 -4.26
CA ASN A 211 -16.02 -5.22 -4.59
C ASN A 211 -17.08 -4.53 -3.72
N VAL A 212 -16.73 -3.47 -3.00
CA VAL A 212 -17.62 -2.82 -2.02
C VAL A 212 -18.42 -1.68 -2.65
N ILE A 213 -17.79 -0.88 -3.50
CA ILE A 213 -18.34 0.39 -3.99
C ILE A 213 -18.43 0.39 -5.50
N LYS A 214 -19.60 0.75 -6.04
CA LYS A 214 -19.79 0.90 -7.49
C LYS A 214 -18.98 2.11 -8.00
N PRO A 215 -18.07 1.93 -8.96
CA PRO A 215 -17.22 3.03 -9.43
C PRO A 215 -18.02 3.99 -10.32
N THR A 216 -17.69 5.27 -10.19
CA THR A 216 -18.22 6.37 -11.03
C THR A 216 -17.38 6.61 -12.27
N VAL A 217 -16.09 6.24 -12.23
CA VAL A 217 -15.14 6.38 -13.33
C VAL A 217 -14.73 4.99 -13.82
N TRP A 218 -14.56 4.86 -15.15
CA TRP A 218 -14.20 3.59 -15.79
C TRP A 218 -13.09 3.78 -16.84
N VAL A 219 -12.19 2.82 -16.90
CA VAL A 219 -11.18 2.65 -17.95
C VAL A 219 -11.46 1.34 -18.70
N ASN A 220 -11.42 1.38 -20.04
CA ASN A 220 -11.59 0.19 -20.89
C ASN A 220 -12.80 -0.70 -20.49
N ARG A 221 -13.95 -0.10 -20.20
CA ARG A 221 -15.11 -0.85 -19.69
C ARG A 221 -15.59 -1.89 -20.72
N LYS A 222 -15.74 -3.14 -20.28
CA LYS A 222 -16.32 -4.21 -21.11
C LYS A 222 -17.73 -3.80 -21.55
N LYS A 223 -17.93 -3.65 -22.86
CA LYS A 223 -19.27 -3.44 -23.42
C LYS A 223 -20.04 -4.75 -23.31
N LYS A 224 -21.29 -4.66 -22.83
CA LYS A 224 -22.22 -5.80 -22.80
C LYS A 224 -22.68 -6.15 -24.20
#